data_AF-A0A3C0YN94-F1
#
_entry.id   AF-A0A3C0YN94-F1
#
_cell.length_a   1.000
_cell.length_b   1.000
_cell.length_c   1.000
_cell.angle_alpha   90.00
_cell.angle_beta   90.00
_cell.angle_gamma   90.00
#
_symmetry.space_group_name_H-M   'P 1'
#
loop_
_entity.id
_entity.type
_entity.pdbx_description
1 polymer ?
#
loop_
_entity_poly.entity_id
_entity_poly.type
_entity_poly.pdbx_seq_one_letter_code
_entity_poly.pdbx_strand_id
1 'polypeptide(L)'
;KGCVLVVEGYMDVVGLAQFGVMNAVATLGTATSAFHIKKLMRQTDTIIFCFDGDNAGKAAAWRAMMNALPSLNDNVVLKFLFLPEEHDPDSFIRAHSKEAFEAMMHDAMPLSQYLVQHLTEKNHLATQEDKVKFLNEAEPILKEINAPKLSLLLRKR
;
A
#
# COMPACT_ATOMS: atom_id res chain seq x y z
N LYS A 1 -16.28 -5.17 9.53
CA LYS A 1 -15.07 -5.98 9.25
C LYS A 1 -13.88 -5.09 9.50
N GLY A 2 -12.87 -5.56 10.25
CA GLY A 2 -11.67 -4.77 10.57
C GLY A 2 -10.65 -4.85 9.43
N CYS A 3 -9.60 -4.02 9.47
CA CYS A 3 -8.48 -4.07 8.52
C CYS A 3 -7.32 -4.92 9.06
N VAL A 4 -6.42 -5.33 8.18
CA VAL A 4 -5.08 -5.84 8.56
C VAL A 4 -4.02 -4.84 8.14
N LEU A 5 -3.08 -4.56 9.06
CA LEU A 5 -1.90 -3.76 8.80
C LEU A 5 -0.71 -4.67 8.51
N VAL A 6 -0.05 -4.50 7.37
CA VAL A 6 1.15 -5.24 7.00
C VAL A 6 2.36 -4.32 7.22
N VAL A 7 3.27 -4.72 8.09
CA VAL A 7 4.52 -4.02 8.41
C VAL A 7 5.74 -4.84 7.91
N GLU A 8 6.92 -4.23 7.87
CA GLU A 8 8.13 -4.90 7.37
C GLU A 8 8.76 -5.84 8.39
N GLY A 9 8.83 -5.42 9.67
CA GLY A 9 9.55 -6.13 10.73
C GLY A 9 8.66 -6.85 11.72
N TYR A 10 9.15 -7.96 12.29
CA TYR A 10 8.47 -8.62 13.41
C TYR A 10 8.51 -7.76 14.68
N MET A 11 9.54 -6.92 14.85
CA MET A 11 9.63 -5.97 15.95
C MET A 11 8.51 -4.92 15.89
N ASP A 12 8.13 -4.47 14.69
CA ASP A 12 7.01 -3.56 14.49
C ASP A 12 5.70 -4.16 14.99
N VAL A 13 5.46 -5.45 14.70
CA VAL A 13 4.25 -6.15 15.19
C VAL A 13 4.22 -6.19 16.71
N VAL A 14 5.35 -6.50 17.35
CA VAL A 14 5.46 -6.54 18.83
C VAL A 14 5.25 -5.14 19.42
N GLY A 15 5.89 -4.13 18.85
CA GLY A 15 5.76 -2.73 19.26
C GLY A 15 4.32 -2.26 19.16
N LEU A 16 3.71 -2.37 17.98
CA LEU A 16 2.32 -2.02 17.75
C LEU A 16 1.35 -2.75 18.70
N ALA A 17 1.57 -4.04 18.93
CA ALA A 17 0.76 -4.80 19.88
C ALA A 17 0.89 -4.30 21.33
N GLN A 18 2.10 -3.91 21.75
CA GLN A 18 2.33 -3.33 23.08
C GLN A 18 1.54 -2.03 23.30
N PHE A 19 1.33 -1.27 22.23
CA PHE A 19 0.51 -0.05 22.22
C PHE A 19 -0.95 -0.29 21.82
N GLY A 20 -1.39 -1.56 21.73
CA GLY A 20 -2.80 -1.93 21.54
C GLY A 20 -3.29 -1.91 20.08
N VAL A 21 -2.39 -1.93 19.10
CA VAL A 21 -2.68 -2.16 17.67
C VAL A 21 -2.49 -3.65 17.38
N MET A 22 -3.59 -4.41 17.48
CA MET A 22 -3.57 -5.89 17.50
C MET A 22 -3.75 -6.55 16.13
N ASN A 23 -3.92 -5.76 15.08
CA ASN A 23 -4.20 -6.21 13.72
C ASN A 23 -2.99 -6.09 12.77
N ALA A 24 -1.78 -5.96 13.34
CA ALA A 24 -0.52 -5.91 12.60
C ALA A 24 0.03 -7.31 12.29
N VAL A 25 0.59 -7.49 11.09
CA VAL A 25 1.31 -8.69 10.65
C VAL A 25 2.56 -8.28 9.87
N ALA A 26 3.61 -9.09 9.89
CA ALA A 26 4.86 -8.81 9.18
C ALA A 26 5.17 -9.85 8.09
N THR A 27 5.92 -9.42 7.07
CA THR A 27 6.59 -10.35 6.15
C THR A 27 7.96 -10.73 6.68
N LEU A 28 8.29 -12.03 6.70
CA LEU A 28 9.55 -12.50 7.29
C LEU A 28 10.70 -12.46 6.28
N GLY A 29 11.36 -11.29 6.15
CA GLY A 29 12.58 -11.14 5.36
C GLY A 29 12.40 -11.24 3.84
N THR A 30 11.17 -11.07 3.35
CA THR A 30 10.82 -11.19 1.93
C THR A 30 9.81 -10.13 1.55
N ALA A 31 9.82 -9.70 0.28
CA ALA A 31 8.73 -8.86 -0.23
C ALA A 31 7.37 -9.57 -0.13
N THR A 32 6.30 -8.79 0.03
CA THR A 32 4.93 -9.30 0.01
C THR A 32 4.65 -10.04 -1.31
N SER A 33 4.22 -11.30 -1.23
CA SER A 33 3.89 -12.13 -2.39
C SER A 33 2.38 -12.17 -2.65
N ALA A 34 1.97 -12.55 -3.86
CA ALA A 34 0.56 -12.81 -4.19
C ALA A 34 -0.09 -13.84 -3.25
N PHE A 35 0.68 -14.81 -2.72
CA PHE A 35 0.20 -15.77 -1.72
C PHE A 35 -0.18 -15.08 -0.40
N HIS A 36 0.65 -14.14 0.09
CA HIS A 36 0.34 -13.35 1.27
C HIS A 36 -0.95 -12.56 1.07
N ILE A 37 -1.09 -11.88 -0.07
CA ILE A 37 -2.29 -11.11 -0.41
C ILE A 37 -3.55 -11.99 -0.37
N LYS A 38 -3.55 -13.11 -1.10
CA LYS A 38 -4.68 -14.05 -1.12
C LYS A 38 -5.03 -14.59 0.28
N LYS A 39 -4.02 -14.82 1.14
CA LYS A 39 -4.24 -15.26 2.52
C LYS A 39 -4.93 -14.17 3.35
N LEU A 40 -4.48 -12.92 3.23
CA LEU A 40 -5.06 -11.77 3.94
C LEU A 40 -6.49 -11.46 3.49
N MET A 41 -6.76 -11.55 2.19
CA MET A 41 -8.11 -11.33 1.62
C MET A 41 -9.18 -12.30 2.12
N ARG A 42 -8.77 -13.45 2.70
CA ARG A 42 -9.71 -14.38 3.35
C ARG A 42 -10.12 -13.92 4.75
N GLN A 43 -9.34 -13.05 5.37
CA GLN A 43 -9.54 -12.56 6.74
C GLN A 43 -10.21 -11.18 6.76
N THR A 44 -9.89 -10.33 5.78
CA THR A 44 -10.37 -8.95 5.70
C THR A 44 -10.58 -8.52 4.25
N ASP A 45 -11.45 -7.53 4.08
CA ASP A 45 -11.64 -6.77 2.85
C ASP A 45 -10.72 -5.54 2.77
N THR A 46 -9.98 -5.19 3.83
CA THR A 46 -9.12 -4.01 3.87
C THR A 46 -7.71 -4.37 4.33
N ILE A 47 -6.73 -4.17 3.45
CA ILE A 47 -5.31 -4.39 3.75
C ILE A 47 -4.58 -3.06 3.61
N ILE A 48 -3.85 -2.68 4.66
CA ILE A 48 -3.05 -1.46 4.70
C ILE A 48 -1.59 -1.90 4.79
N PHE A 49 -0.76 -1.50 3.83
CA PHE A 49 0.68 -1.67 3.94
C PHE A 49 1.28 -0.44 4.61
N CYS A 50 2.06 -0.65 5.67
CA CYS A 50 2.84 0.38 6.33
C CYS A 50 4.29 0.21 5.90
N PHE A 51 4.86 1.29 5.37
CA PHE A 51 6.26 1.35 4.97
C PHE A 51 6.94 2.51 5.67
N ASP A 52 8.23 2.33 5.92
CA ASP A 52 9.10 3.36 6.47
C ASP A 52 9.18 4.55 5.49
N GLY A 53 9.42 5.75 6.02
CA GLY A 53 9.42 6.99 5.23
C GLY A 53 10.57 7.14 4.21
N ASP A 54 11.49 6.17 4.15
CA ASP A 54 12.69 6.24 3.35
C ASP A 54 12.49 5.76 1.89
N ASN A 55 13.55 5.84 1.08
CA ASN A 55 13.52 5.38 -0.31
C ASN A 55 13.38 3.86 -0.44
N ALA A 56 13.82 3.08 0.56
CA ALA A 56 13.70 1.63 0.55
C ALA A 56 12.23 1.22 0.76
N GLY A 57 11.52 1.87 1.67
CA GLY A 57 10.09 1.71 1.93
C GLY A 57 9.26 2.07 0.70
N LYS A 58 9.57 3.17 -0.01
CA LYS A 58 8.91 3.51 -1.29
C LYS A 58 9.11 2.42 -2.35
N ALA A 59 10.32 1.89 -2.48
CA ALA A 59 10.59 0.80 -3.41
C ALA A 59 9.89 -0.52 -2.99
N ALA A 60 9.75 -0.77 -1.70
CA ALA A 60 9.01 -1.91 -1.16
C ALA A 60 7.51 -1.78 -1.41
N ALA A 61 6.95 -0.58 -1.25
CA ALA A 61 5.57 -0.26 -1.55
C ALA A 61 5.21 -0.53 -3.00
N TRP A 62 6.05 -0.09 -3.94
CA TRP A 62 5.84 -0.36 -5.36
C TRP A 62 5.83 -1.87 -5.65
N ARG A 63 6.79 -2.61 -5.10
CA ARG A 63 6.85 -4.08 -5.23
C ARG A 63 5.62 -4.75 -4.65
N ALA A 64 5.18 -4.34 -3.46
CA ALA A 64 3.98 -4.88 -2.81
C ALA A 64 2.72 -4.60 -3.62
N MET A 65 2.59 -3.40 -4.19
CA MET A 65 1.49 -3.03 -5.09
C MET A 65 1.45 -3.95 -6.31
N MET A 66 2.57 -4.07 -7.03
CA MET A 66 2.66 -4.91 -8.24
C MET A 66 2.35 -6.37 -7.95
N ASN A 67 2.85 -6.91 -6.83
CA ASN A 67 2.58 -8.28 -6.42
C ASN A 67 1.12 -8.53 -6.00
N ALA A 68 0.40 -7.47 -5.63
CA ALA A 68 -0.99 -7.56 -5.22
C ALA A 68 -1.98 -7.52 -6.39
N LEU A 69 -1.67 -6.81 -7.49
CA LEU A 69 -2.59 -6.62 -8.63
C LEU A 69 -3.22 -7.93 -9.15
N PRO A 70 -2.46 -9.03 -9.35
CA PRO A 70 -3.03 -10.27 -9.88
C PRO A 70 -3.98 -10.97 -8.91
N SER A 71 -3.93 -10.62 -7.63
CA SER A 71 -4.78 -11.23 -6.59
C SER A 71 -6.00 -10.38 -6.24
N LEU A 72 -6.01 -9.11 -6.64
CA LEU A 72 -7.10 -8.18 -6.35
C LEU A 72 -8.42 -8.64 -6.95
N ASN A 73 -9.50 -8.33 -6.23
CA ASN A 73 -10.87 -8.40 -6.73
C ASN A 73 -11.62 -7.13 -6.30
N ASP A 74 -12.83 -6.91 -6.85
CA ASP A 74 -13.59 -5.67 -6.63
C ASP A 74 -14.05 -5.45 -5.17
N ASN A 75 -13.90 -6.44 -4.28
CA ASN A 75 -14.35 -6.36 -2.89
C ASN A 75 -13.21 -6.06 -1.90
N VAL A 76 -11.98 -5.88 -2.38
CA VAL A 76 -10.81 -5.65 -1.52
C VAL A 76 -10.26 -4.24 -1.72
N VAL A 77 -10.04 -3.56 -0.61
CA VAL A 77 -9.43 -2.25 -0.51
C VAL A 77 -7.97 -2.44 -0.11
N LEU A 78 -7.06 -1.96 -0.97
CA LEU A 78 -5.64 -1.83 -0.66
C LEU A 78 -5.28 -0.37 -0.42
N LYS A 79 -4.57 -0.11 0.68
CA LYS A 79 -4.03 1.20 1.02
C LYS A 79 -2.55 1.12 1.36
N PHE A 80 -1.87 2.25 1.22
CA PHE A 80 -0.46 2.46 1.51
C PHE A 80 -0.32 3.59 2.53
N LEU A 81 0.27 3.27 3.67
CA LEU A 81 0.62 4.19 4.74
C LEU A 81 2.15 4.37 4.69
N PHE A 82 2.59 5.60 4.45
CA PHE A 82 3.99 5.99 4.52
C PHE A 82 4.21 6.80 5.78
N LEU A 83 5.15 6.37 6.61
CA LEU A 83 5.51 7.11 7.81
C LEU A 83 6.39 8.32 7.48
N PRO A 84 6.50 9.30 8.40
CA PRO A 84 7.48 10.38 8.25
C PRO A 84 8.91 9.84 8.12
N GLU A 85 9.79 10.65 7.55
CA GLU A 85 11.22 10.33 7.47
C GLU A 85 11.77 10.03 8.88
N GLU A 86 12.68 9.07 8.99
CA GLU A 86 13.28 8.55 10.24
C GLU A 86 12.38 7.68 11.14
N HIS A 87 11.12 7.42 10.75
CA HIS A 87 10.22 6.58 11.54
C HIS A 87 9.89 5.24 10.88
N ASP A 88 10.04 4.18 11.67
CA ASP A 88 9.41 2.87 11.51
C ASP A 88 8.10 2.80 12.37
N PRO A 89 7.24 1.78 12.21
CA PRO A 89 5.99 1.69 12.98
C PRO A 89 6.21 1.67 14.50
N ASP A 90 7.27 1.02 14.97
CA ASP A 90 7.61 0.91 16.39
C ASP A 90 8.05 2.25 17.01
N SER A 91 8.99 2.94 16.38
CA SER A 91 9.46 4.26 16.82
C SER A 91 8.36 5.31 16.68
N PHE A 92 7.54 5.26 15.63
CA PHE A 92 6.46 6.21 15.44
C PHE A 92 5.44 6.12 16.57
N ILE A 93 4.94 4.91 16.88
CA ILE A 93 3.90 4.73 17.90
C ILE A 93 4.42 5.00 19.32
N ARG A 94 5.72 4.84 19.57
CA ARG A 94 6.36 5.24 20.84
C ARG A 94 6.51 6.74 20.98
N ALA A 95 6.90 7.41 19.90
CA ALA A 95 7.08 8.87 19.87
C ALA A 95 5.75 9.62 19.86
N HIS A 96 4.71 8.99 19.30
CA HIS A 96 3.37 9.54 19.19
C HIS A 96 2.38 8.72 20.04
N SER A 97 1.08 8.83 19.75
CA SER A 97 0.04 8.05 20.41
C SER A 97 -0.56 7.02 19.46
N LYS A 98 -1.22 6.02 20.03
CA LYS A 98 -2.03 5.05 19.28
C LYS A 98 -3.04 5.76 18.38
N GLU A 99 -3.71 6.79 18.88
CA GLU A 99 -4.73 7.55 18.16
C GLU A 99 -4.14 8.28 16.94
N ALA A 100 -2.93 8.84 17.08
CA ALA A 100 -2.23 9.46 15.95
C ALA A 100 -1.91 8.42 14.86
N PHE A 101 -1.45 7.23 15.26
CA PHE A 101 -1.18 6.14 14.31
C PHE A 101 -2.46 5.63 13.63
N GLU A 102 -3.55 5.45 14.37
CA GLU A 102 -4.85 5.06 13.82
C GLU A 102 -5.44 6.11 12.86
N ALA A 103 -5.24 7.40 13.15
CA ALA A 103 -5.60 8.49 12.23
C ALA A 103 -4.82 8.39 10.92
N MET A 104 -3.52 8.13 10.96
CA MET A 104 -2.73 7.89 9.75
C MET A 104 -3.19 6.64 8.98
N MET A 105 -3.54 5.56 9.67
CA MET A 105 -4.10 4.35 9.03
C MET A 105 -5.43 4.64 8.32
N HIS A 106 -6.27 5.49 8.92
CA HIS A 106 -7.54 5.91 8.31
C HIS A 106 -7.30 6.65 6.99
N ASP A 107 -6.35 7.60 7.02
CA ASP A 107 -6.00 8.48 5.91
C ASP A 107 -5.01 7.84 4.92
N ALA A 108 -4.65 6.57 5.11
CA ALA A 108 -3.74 5.83 4.26
C ALA A 108 -4.18 5.87 2.78
N MET A 109 -3.20 6.05 1.91
CA MET A 109 -3.39 6.33 0.50
C MET A 109 -3.98 5.13 -0.25
N PRO A 110 -5.13 5.26 -0.92
CA PRO A 110 -5.68 4.18 -1.74
C PRO A 110 -4.74 3.79 -2.88
N LEU A 111 -4.74 2.51 -3.27
CA LEU A 111 -3.93 1.99 -4.38
C LEU A 111 -4.03 2.82 -5.66
N SER A 112 -5.24 3.27 -6.02
CA SER A 112 -5.45 4.07 -7.23
C SER A 112 -4.70 5.40 -7.19
N GLN A 113 -4.65 6.03 -6.02
CA GLN A 113 -3.95 7.30 -5.83
C GLN A 113 -2.45 7.07 -5.83
N TYR A 114 -1.99 6.03 -5.13
CA TYR A 114 -0.59 5.66 -5.09
C TYR A 114 -0.02 5.35 -6.49
N LEU A 115 -0.77 4.59 -7.30
CA LEU A 115 -0.39 4.28 -8.69
C LEU A 115 -0.19 5.56 -9.52
N VAL A 116 -1.16 6.48 -9.50
CA VAL A 116 -1.08 7.74 -10.27
C VAL A 116 0.07 8.59 -9.76
N GLN A 117 0.22 8.73 -8.44
CA GLN A 117 1.30 9.50 -7.85
C GLN A 117 2.65 8.95 -8.31
N HIS A 118 2.87 7.64 -8.23
CA HIS A 118 4.13 7.04 -8.63
C HIS A 118 4.45 7.23 -10.12
N LEU A 119 3.46 7.04 -11.01
CA LEU A 119 3.63 7.21 -12.45
C LEU A 119 3.82 8.69 -12.87
N THR A 120 3.45 9.64 -12.01
CA THR A 120 3.59 11.09 -12.27
C THR A 120 4.80 11.72 -11.57
N GLU A 121 5.51 10.99 -10.71
CA GLU A 121 6.73 11.48 -10.02
C GLU A 121 7.78 12.05 -11.00
N LYS A 122 7.87 11.47 -12.20
CA LYS A 122 8.83 11.87 -13.25
C LYS A 122 8.16 12.42 -14.51
N ASN A 123 6.87 12.75 -14.42
CA ASN A 123 6.06 13.16 -15.55
C ASN A 123 4.97 14.15 -15.13
N HIS A 124 5.11 15.42 -15.54
CA HIS A 124 4.20 16.50 -15.16
C HIS A 124 2.87 16.51 -15.90
N LEU A 125 2.63 15.59 -16.85
CA LEU A 125 1.39 15.48 -17.63
C LEU A 125 1.01 16.77 -18.39
N ALA A 126 1.99 17.65 -18.66
CA ALA A 126 1.76 18.97 -19.22
C ALA A 126 1.46 18.92 -20.72
N THR A 127 2.12 18.00 -21.43
CA THR A 127 2.00 17.86 -22.89
C THR A 127 1.19 16.63 -23.30
N GLN A 128 0.87 16.50 -24.59
CA GLN A 128 0.21 15.28 -25.09
C GLN A 128 1.19 14.10 -25.07
N GLU A 129 2.46 14.35 -25.35
CA GLU A 129 3.57 13.40 -25.30
C GLU A 129 3.75 12.85 -23.87
N ASP A 130 3.68 13.72 -22.87
CA ASP A 130 3.70 13.35 -21.45
C ASP A 130 2.54 12.42 -21.09
N LYS A 131 1.33 12.72 -21.57
CA LYS A 131 0.15 11.88 -21.35
C LYS A 131 0.28 10.52 -22.05
N VAL A 132 0.80 10.50 -23.28
CA VAL A 132 1.10 9.25 -24.00
C VAL A 132 2.11 8.41 -23.23
N LYS A 133 3.18 9.02 -22.71
CA LYS A 133 4.18 8.33 -21.89
C LYS A 133 3.56 7.72 -20.63
N PHE A 134 2.74 8.48 -19.91
CA PHE A 134 2.01 7.99 -18.74
C PHE A 134 1.11 6.79 -19.10
N LEU A 135 0.35 6.88 -20.19
CA LEU A 135 -0.52 5.79 -20.63
C LEU A 135 0.27 4.53 -21.02
N ASN A 136 1.41 4.68 -21.70
CA ASN A 136 2.29 3.56 -22.05
C ASN A 136 2.83 2.83 -20.81
N GLU A 137 3.09 3.55 -19.71
CA GLU A 137 3.53 2.97 -18.45
C GLU A 137 2.35 2.38 -17.64
N ALA A 138 1.19 3.02 -17.67
CA ALA A 138 0.00 2.57 -16.93
C ALA A 138 -0.68 1.35 -17.56
N GLU A 139 -0.75 1.25 -18.89
CA GLU A 139 -1.47 0.20 -19.60
C GLU A 139 -1.06 -1.23 -19.19
N PRO A 140 0.24 -1.61 -19.15
CA PRO A 140 0.62 -2.96 -18.71
C PRO A 140 0.21 -3.23 -17.26
N ILE A 141 0.29 -2.23 -16.37
CA ILE A 141 -0.11 -2.36 -14.97
C ILE A 141 -1.62 -2.60 -14.85
N LEU A 142 -2.43 -1.88 -15.63
CA LEU A 142 -3.89 -2.02 -15.63
C LEU A 142 -4.35 -3.39 -16.18
N LYS A 143 -3.53 -4.07 -16.98
CA LYS A 143 -3.79 -5.43 -17.48
C LYS A 143 -3.59 -6.51 -16.41
N GLU A 144 -2.74 -6.26 -15.41
CA GLU A 144 -2.50 -7.18 -14.29
C GLU A 144 -3.62 -7.15 -13.23
N ILE A 145 -4.51 -6.15 -13.28
CA ILE A 145 -5.58 -5.98 -12.29
C ILE A 145 -6.72 -6.97 -12.54
N ASN A 146 -6.84 -7.98 -11.68
CA ASN A 146 -7.93 -8.97 -11.69
C ASN A 146 -9.23 -8.47 -11.00
N ALA A 147 -9.48 -7.16 -11.04
CA ALA A 147 -10.65 -6.48 -10.48
C ALA A 147 -11.32 -5.62 -11.58
N PRO A 148 -12.35 -6.14 -12.28
CA PRO A 148 -12.86 -5.52 -13.50
C PRO A 148 -13.50 -4.14 -13.27
N LYS A 149 -14.17 -3.92 -12.13
CA LYS A 149 -14.75 -2.59 -11.82
C LYS A 149 -13.66 -1.60 -11.46
N LEU A 150 -12.68 -2.02 -10.66
CA LEU A 150 -11.53 -1.16 -10.32
C LEU A 150 -10.74 -0.79 -11.58
N SER A 151 -10.42 -1.77 -12.44
CA SER A 151 -9.72 -1.53 -13.71
C SER A 151 -10.51 -0.59 -14.62
N LEU A 152 -11.84 -0.74 -14.71
CA LEU A 152 -12.70 0.17 -15.48
C LEU A 152 -12.66 1.60 -14.93
N LEU A 153 -12.72 1.79 -13.62
CA LEU A 153 -12.69 3.12 -13.00
C LEU A 153 -11.34 3.81 -13.17
N LEU A 154 -10.24 3.05 -13.10
CA LEU A 154 -8.90 3.58 -13.35
C LEU A 154 -8.70 4.02 -14.80
N ARG A 155 -9.37 3.40 -15.77
CA ARG A 155 -9.32 3.79 -17.19
C ARG A 155 -10.19 5.00 -17.54
N LYS A 156 -11.18 5.34 -16.70
CA LYS A 156 -12.11 6.45 -16.93
C LYS A 156 -11.64 7.80 -16.37
N ARG A 157 -10.63 7.78 -15.50
CA ARG A 157 -10.03 8.98 -14.89
C ARG A 157 -8.86 9.46 -15.74
#